data_AF-A0A961L7U6-F1
#
_entry.id   AF-A0A961L7U6-F1
#
_cell.length_a   1.000
_cell.length_b   1.000
_cell.length_c   1.000
_cell.angle_alpha   90.00
_cell.angle_beta   90.00
_cell.angle_gamma   90.00
#
_symmetry.space_group_name_H-M   'P 1'
#
loop_
_entity.id
_entity.type
_entity.pdbx_description
1 polymer ?
#
loop_
_entity_poly.entity_id
_entity_poly.type
_entity_poly.pdbx_seq_one_letter_code
_entity_poly.pdbx_strand_id
1 'polypeptide(L)'
;DGRLKAHLARIADPGLRAHYQAEIRSRRAALFAPPPRPARSDRAGARPGSRPMAAPVAVPATRASLLGRPTPGVEAEARIRECAILAGCLNNPGLAATFEERLERMPFSCADLAEIRDALLSAVAGAPDGTRLRDDVAERIGRDPMPDLLAPGQVRANRHLGPGADPDLAARAIEEELTRHAAVAGWRAELIDAARELNAETAESVGWRLRDAAEAAHQAASRPISESAEVDAEAEEMLSAGLQDLLDRQIWKKPRKT
;
A
#
# COMPACT_ATOMS: atom_id res chain seq x y z
N ASP A 1 -19.47 -9.56 18.45
CA ASP A 1 -19.36 -9.15 17.03
C ASP A 1 -20.69 -9.32 16.27
N GLY A 2 -21.76 -8.63 16.71
CA GLY A 2 -23.09 -8.74 16.11
C GLY A 2 -23.34 -7.71 15.00
N ARG A 3 -22.75 -6.52 15.14
CA ARG A 3 -22.91 -5.41 14.19
C ARG A 3 -22.27 -5.72 12.82
N LEU A 4 -21.10 -6.36 12.81
CA LEU A 4 -20.43 -6.79 11.56
C LEU A 4 -21.23 -7.85 10.80
N LYS A 5 -21.80 -8.83 11.54
CA LYS A 5 -22.70 -9.83 10.96
C LYS A 5 -23.96 -9.18 10.36
N ALA A 6 -24.52 -8.17 11.03
CA ALA A 6 -25.67 -7.42 10.52
C ALA A 6 -25.34 -6.65 9.22
N HIS A 7 -24.14 -6.08 9.10
CA HIS A 7 -23.69 -5.43 7.86
C HIS A 7 -23.46 -6.44 6.72
N LEU A 8 -22.86 -7.60 7.01
CA LEU A 8 -22.65 -8.66 6.02
C LEU A 8 -23.98 -9.30 5.56
N ALA A 9 -25.00 -9.30 6.41
CA ALA A 9 -26.33 -9.79 6.07
C ALA A 9 -27.08 -8.87 5.09
N ARG A 10 -26.67 -7.61 4.94
CA ARG A 10 -27.23 -6.68 3.94
C ARG A 10 -26.77 -6.98 2.51
N ILE A 11 -25.75 -7.82 2.33
CA ILE A 11 -25.28 -8.26 1.01
C ILE A 11 -26.25 -9.33 0.51
N ALA A 12 -27.03 -8.99 -0.52
CA ALA A 12 -28.08 -9.86 -1.06
C ALA A 12 -27.52 -11.10 -1.76
N ASP A 13 -26.40 -10.96 -2.47
CA ASP A 13 -25.75 -12.05 -3.20
C ASP A 13 -25.00 -13.01 -2.23
N PRO A 14 -25.36 -14.31 -2.20
CA PRO A 14 -24.69 -15.32 -1.38
C PRO A 14 -23.18 -15.47 -1.66
N GLY A 15 -22.75 -15.36 -2.92
CA GLY A 15 -21.36 -15.56 -3.34
C GLY A 15 -20.46 -14.41 -2.88
N LEU A 16 -20.88 -13.17 -3.14
CA LEU A 16 -20.21 -11.97 -2.64
C LEU A 16 -20.15 -11.97 -1.11
N ARG A 17 -21.27 -12.31 -0.44
CA ARG A 17 -21.32 -12.38 1.02
C ARG A 17 -20.34 -13.40 1.58
N ALA A 18 -20.20 -14.57 0.97
CA ALA A 18 -19.25 -15.60 1.39
C ALA A 18 -17.79 -15.14 1.22
N HIS A 19 -17.49 -14.46 0.11
CA HIS A 19 -16.17 -13.89 -0.15
C HIS A 19 -15.78 -12.85 0.91
N TYR A 20 -16.65 -11.88 1.19
CA TYR A 20 -16.38 -10.86 2.22
C TYR A 20 -16.31 -11.45 3.64
N GLN A 21 -17.09 -12.49 3.94
CA GLN A 21 -16.98 -13.21 5.21
C GLN A 21 -15.62 -13.90 5.38
N ALA A 22 -15.09 -14.51 4.32
CA ALA A 22 -13.78 -15.16 4.35
C ALA A 22 -12.64 -14.13 4.54
N GLU A 23 -12.72 -13.02 3.80
CA GLU A 23 -11.74 -11.94 3.84
C GLU A 23 -11.65 -11.28 5.23
N ILE A 24 -12.80 -10.98 5.82
CA ILE A 24 -12.89 -10.38 7.16
C ILE A 24 -12.40 -11.36 8.23
N ARG A 25 -12.69 -12.66 8.09
CA ARG A 25 -12.19 -13.70 9.00
C ARG A 25 -10.66 -13.78 8.95
N SER A 26 -10.08 -13.74 7.76
CA SER A 26 -8.63 -13.75 7.54
C SER A 26 -7.96 -12.54 8.20
N ARG A 27 -8.49 -11.33 7.96
CA ARG A 27 -7.95 -10.09 8.56
C ARG A 27 -8.06 -10.08 10.08
N ARG A 28 -9.16 -10.60 10.63
CA ARG A 28 -9.33 -10.73 12.08
C ARG A 28 -8.34 -11.75 12.66
N ALA A 29 -8.14 -12.89 11.99
CA ALA A 29 -7.14 -13.86 12.41
C ALA A 29 -5.72 -13.26 12.39
N ALA A 30 -5.38 -12.45 11.38
CA ALA A 30 -4.08 -11.78 11.31
C ALA A 30 -3.87 -10.72 12.40
N LEU A 31 -4.91 -9.94 12.73
CA LEU A 31 -4.83 -8.89 13.74
C LEU A 31 -4.77 -9.41 15.18
N PHE A 32 -5.38 -10.58 15.44
CA PHE A 32 -5.49 -11.15 16.79
C PHE A 32 -4.70 -12.45 16.95
N ALA A 33 -3.89 -12.84 15.96
CA ALA A 33 -2.99 -13.97 16.10
C ALA A 33 -1.91 -13.64 17.16
N PRO A 34 -1.70 -14.49 18.16
CA PRO A 34 -0.57 -14.34 19.06
C PRO A 34 0.74 -14.43 18.26
N PRO A 35 1.78 -13.66 18.62
CA PRO A 35 3.06 -13.72 17.93
C PRO A 35 3.61 -15.16 17.99
N PRO A 36 4.23 -15.66 16.91
CA PRO A 36 4.78 -17.01 16.91
C PRO A 36 5.81 -17.12 18.03
N ARG A 37 5.54 -18.01 19.00
CA ARG A 37 6.48 -18.27 20.10
C ARG A 37 7.76 -18.84 19.50
N PRO A 38 8.95 -18.33 19.87
CA PRO A 38 10.20 -18.94 19.45
C PRO A 38 10.27 -20.36 20.02
N ALA A 39 10.34 -21.35 19.15
CA ALA A 39 10.61 -22.73 19.55
C ALA A 39 12.03 -22.78 20.12
N ARG A 40 12.17 -23.19 21.39
CA ARG A 40 13.46 -23.59 21.96
C ARG A 40 13.92 -24.82 21.17
N SER A 41 14.98 -24.68 20.38
CA SER A 41 15.61 -25.81 19.73
C SER A 41 16.61 -26.46 20.69
N ASP A 42 16.19 -27.55 21.32
CA ASP A 42 17.12 -28.56 21.81
C ASP A 42 17.72 -29.32 20.62
N ARG A 43 19.01 -29.59 20.74
CA ARG A 43 19.87 -30.16 19.71
C ARG A 43 19.79 -31.69 19.74
N ALA A 44 19.45 -32.34 18.62
CA ALA A 44 20.07 -33.56 18.08
C ALA A 44 19.14 -34.33 17.10
N GLY A 45 19.72 -34.84 16.00
CA GLY A 45 19.17 -35.99 15.24
C GLY A 45 18.87 -35.72 13.76
N ALA A 46 19.59 -36.41 12.88
CA ALA A 46 19.60 -36.27 11.42
C ALA A 46 18.48 -37.03 10.67
N ARG A 47 18.06 -36.55 9.48
CA ARG A 47 17.83 -37.30 8.21
C ARG A 47 17.31 -36.40 7.05
N PRO A 48 17.45 -36.81 5.77
CA PRO A 48 17.56 -35.91 4.62
C PRO A 48 16.26 -35.70 3.84
N GLY A 49 16.09 -34.50 3.26
CA GLY A 49 15.06 -34.22 2.25
C GLY A 49 14.30 -32.92 2.49
N SER A 50 14.82 -31.81 1.97
CA SER A 50 14.16 -30.56 1.57
C SER A 50 15.15 -29.41 1.71
N ARG A 51 15.28 -28.59 0.67
CA ARG A 51 16.03 -27.33 0.72
C ARG A 51 15.03 -26.20 1.06
N PRO A 52 15.17 -25.52 2.20
CA PRO A 52 14.67 -24.16 2.33
C PRO A 52 15.83 -23.17 2.35
N MET A 53 15.62 -22.14 1.55
CA MET A 53 16.43 -20.95 1.36
C MET A 53 16.50 -20.14 2.68
N ALA A 54 17.61 -19.44 2.89
CA ALA A 54 17.99 -18.75 4.11
C ALA A 54 16.91 -17.82 4.69
N ALA A 55 16.83 -17.79 6.02
CA ALA A 55 15.98 -16.86 6.78
C ALA A 55 16.56 -15.42 6.73
N PRO A 56 15.73 -14.39 6.57
CA PRO A 56 16.19 -13.01 6.66
C PRO A 56 16.42 -12.62 8.14
N VAL A 57 17.56 -11.98 8.36
CA VAL A 57 17.96 -11.32 9.60
C VAL A 57 16.96 -10.18 9.89
N ALA A 58 16.55 -10.07 11.16
CA ALA A 58 15.71 -8.98 11.63
C ALA A 58 16.45 -7.64 11.51
N VAL A 59 16.06 -6.85 10.51
CA VAL A 59 16.35 -5.42 10.42
C VAL A 59 15.12 -4.63 10.85
N PRO A 60 15.27 -3.38 11.33
CA PRO A 60 14.19 -2.55 11.90
C PRO A 60 13.21 -2.03 10.83
N ALA A 61 12.61 -2.93 10.05
CA ALA A 61 11.81 -2.65 8.85
C ALA A 61 10.29 -2.74 9.07
N THR A 62 9.82 -3.00 10.31
CA THR A 62 8.40 -3.23 10.58
C THR A 62 7.52 -1.97 10.58
N ARG A 63 8.09 -0.79 10.32
CA ARG A 63 7.31 0.44 10.03
C ARG A 63 7.24 0.78 8.53
N ALA A 64 8.24 0.35 7.75
CA ALA A 64 8.29 0.57 6.29
C ALA A 64 7.43 -0.44 5.51
N SER A 65 7.17 -1.63 6.08
CA SER A 65 6.52 -2.73 5.35
C SER A 65 5.01 -2.61 5.15
N LEU A 66 4.34 -1.62 5.76
CA LEU A 66 2.92 -1.28 5.51
C LEU A 66 2.76 0.00 4.66
N LEU A 67 3.81 0.83 4.58
CA LEU A 67 3.77 2.11 3.88
C LEU A 67 4.53 2.07 2.54
N GLY A 68 5.35 1.03 2.30
CA GLY A 68 6.09 0.86 1.05
C GLY A 68 5.91 -0.51 0.40
N ARG A 69 5.06 -1.40 0.94
CA ARG A 69 4.77 -2.69 0.31
C ARG A 69 3.42 -2.61 -0.40
N PRO A 70 3.38 -2.85 -1.71
CA PRO A 70 2.13 -2.81 -2.45
C PRO A 70 1.14 -3.82 -1.88
N THR A 71 -0.03 -3.34 -1.49
CA THR A 71 -1.15 -4.22 -1.13
C THR A 71 -1.52 -5.00 -2.39
N PRO A 72 -1.55 -6.35 -2.35
CA PRO A 72 -1.67 -7.18 -3.55
C PRO A 72 -2.91 -6.86 -4.41
N GLY A 73 -3.98 -6.33 -3.82
CA GLY A 73 -5.17 -5.87 -4.55
C GLY A 73 -4.95 -4.59 -5.36
N VAL A 74 -4.20 -3.62 -4.82
CA VAL A 74 -4.05 -2.30 -5.46
C VAL A 74 -3.06 -2.36 -6.64
N GLU A 75 -2.06 -3.24 -6.59
CA GLU A 75 -1.23 -3.55 -7.77
C GLU A 75 -2.00 -4.30 -8.85
N ALA A 76 -2.82 -5.29 -8.48
CA ALA A 76 -3.66 -6.00 -9.44
C ALA A 76 -4.64 -5.04 -10.14
N GLU A 77 -5.23 -4.11 -9.39
CA GLU A 77 -6.09 -3.06 -9.94
C GLU A 77 -5.32 -2.06 -10.83
N ALA A 78 -4.10 -1.67 -10.45
CA ALA A 78 -3.24 -0.83 -11.29
C ALA A 78 -2.93 -1.51 -12.62
N ARG A 79 -2.56 -2.80 -12.58
CA ARG A 79 -2.35 -3.61 -13.79
C ARG A 79 -3.58 -3.64 -14.69
N ILE A 80 -4.77 -3.87 -14.13
CA ILE A 80 -6.02 -3.88 -14.92
C ILE A 80 -6.22 -2.55 -15.64
N ARG A 81 -6.01 -1.43 -14.95
CA ARG A 81 -6.17 -0.08 -15.55
C ARG A 81 -5.11 0.21 -16.60
N GLU A 82 -3.85 -0.08 -16.31
CA GLU A 82 -2.74 0.10 -17.26
C GLU A 82 -2.96 -0.75 -18.52
N CYS A 83 -3.39 -2.01 -18.38
CA CYS A 83 -3.79 -2.87 -19.49
C CYS A 83 -4.96 -2.26 -20.28
N ALA A 84 -5.99 -1.74 -19.61
CA ALA A 84 -7.16 -1.13 -20.25
C ALA A 84 -6.78 0.09 -21.08
N ILE A 85 -5.94 0.97 -20.54
CA ILE A 85 -5.46 2.19 -21.19
C ILE A 85 -4.66 1.82 -22.45
N LEU A 86 -3.67 0.93 -22.32
CA LEU A 86 -2.82 0.52 -23.45
C LEU A 86 -3.61 -0.23 -24.53
N ALA A 87 -4.51 -1.15 -24.14
CA ALA A 87 -5.35 -1.86 -25.09
C ALA A 87 -6.28 -0.91 -25.85
N GLY A 88 -6.89 0.06 -25.15
CA GLY A 88 -7.73 1.09 -25.74
C GLY A 88 -6.98 1.92 -26.76
N CYS A 89 -5.78 2.40 -26.43
CA CYS A 89 -4.94 3.17 -27.34
C CYS A 89 -4.48 2.36 -28.57
N LEU A 90 -4.06 1.11 -28.38
CA LEU A 90 -3.61 0.25 -29.48
C LEU A 90 -4.75 -0.13 -30.44
N ASN A 91 -5.96 -0.33 -29.91
CA ASN A 91 -7.14 -0.60 -30.74
C ASN A 91 -7.71 0.64 -31.42
N ASN A 92 -7.37 1.85 -30.93
CA ASN A 92 -7.88 3.13 -31.42
C ASN A 92 -6.73 4.13 -31.61
N PRO A 93 -5.89 3.99 -32.66
CA PRO A 93 -4.65 4.75 -32.80
C PRO A 93 -4.82 6.28 -32.83
N GLY A 94 -5.93 6.80 -33.39
CA GLY A 94 -6.22 8.24 -33.36
C GLY A 94 -6.40 8.81 -31.95
N LEU A 95 -6.83 7.98 -31.00
CA LEU A 95 -6.93 8.37 -29.58
C LEU A 95 -5.58 8.28 -28.88
N ALA A 96 -4.67 7.42 -29.32
CA ALA A 96 -3.32 7.33 -28.75
C ALA A 96 -2.57 8.66 -28.89
N ALA A 97 -2.66 9.30 -30.06
CA ALA A 97 -2.11 10.64 -30.29
C ALA A 97 -2.78 11.72 -29.42
N THR A 98 -4.12 11.61 -29.24
CA THR A 98 -4.87 12.57 -28.39
C THR A 98 -4.44 12.51 -26.92
N PHE A 99 -4.06 11.33 -26.43
CA PHE A 99 -3.67 11.12 -25.03
C PHE A 99 -2.15 11.05 -24.79
N GLU A 100 -1.32 11.36 -25.80
CA GLU A 100 0.14 11.22 -25.76
C GLU A 100 0.76 11.88 -24.52
N GLU A 101 0.52 13.19 -24.32
CA GLU A 101 1.08 13.95 -23.19
C GLU A 101 0.68 13.34 -21.83
N ARG A 102 -0.57 12.87 -21.71
CA ARG A 102 -1.04 12.26 -20.47
C ARG A 102 -0.42 10.89 -20.24
N LEU A 103 -0.27 10.09 -21.28
CA LEU A 103 0.41 8.80 -21.20
C LEU A 103 1.87 8.97 -20.77
N GLU A 104 2.58 9.95 -21.34
CA GLU A 104 3.97 10.26 -21.00
C GLU A 104 4.15 10.63 -19.52
N ARG A 105 3.29 11.51 -19.01
CA ARG A 105 3.38 12.01 -17.63
C ARG A 105 2.88 11.02 -16.58
N MET A 106 2.07 10.04 -16.98
CA MET A 106 1.40 9.15 -16.05
C MET A 106 2.36 8.05 -15.54
N PRO A 107 2.48 7.86 -14.21
CA PRO A 107 3.31 6.80 -13.67
C PRO A 107 2.65 5.43 -13.86
N PHE A 108 3.39 4.49 -14.44
CA PHE A 108 3.02 3.08 -14.50
C PHE A 108 3.61 2.33 -13.31
N SER A 109 2.77 1.55 -12.65
CA SER A 109 3.15 0.67 -11.54
C SER A 109 3.76 -0.64 -12.03
N CYS A 110 3.33 -1.14 -13.21
CA CYS A 110 3.85 -2.38 -13.78
C CYS A 110 4.96 -2.06 -14.80
N ALA A 111 6.18 -2.55 -14.54
CA ALA A 111 7.35 -2.27 -15.39
C ALA A 111 7.20 -2.83 -16.82
N ASP A 112 6.60 -4.00 -16.96
CA ASP A 112 6.28 -4.62 -18.26
C ASP A 112 5.26 -3.81 -19.06
N LEU A 113 4.30 -3.17 -18.40
CA LEU A 113 3.33 -2.29 -19.06
C LEU A 113 3.94 -0.90 -19.36
N ALA A 114 4.85 -0.43 -18.53
CA ALA A 114 5.62 0.79 -18.80
C ALA A 114 6.47 0.64 -20.07
N GLU A 115 7.08 -0.52 -20.30
CA GLU A 115 7.81 -0.83 -21.54
C GLU A 115 6.89 -0.74 -22.78
N ILE A 116 5.67 -1.27 -22.69
CA ILE A 116 4.67 -1.18 -23.76
C ILE A 116 4.23 0.28 -23.98
N ARG A 117 4.03 1.07 -22.91
CA ARG A 117 3.74 2.50 -23.01
C ARG A 117 4.85 3.24 -23.75
N ASP A 118 6.12 2.97 -23.40
CA ASP A 118 7.25 3.68 -24.02
C ASP A 118 7.40 3.33 -25.50
N ALA A 119 7.10 2.07 -25.86
CA ALA A 119 7.01 1.65 -27.25
C ALA A 119 5.85 2.33 -27.99
N LEU A 120 4.67 2.43 -27.35
CA LEU A 120 3.49 3.11 -27.88
C LEU A 120 3.78 4.58 -28.16
N LEU A 121 4.34 5.32 -27.19
CA LEU A 121 4.69 6.74 -27.33
C LEU A 121 5.72 6.95 -28.45
N SER A 122 6.73 6.08 -28.53
CA SER A 122 7.73 6.14 -29.60
C SER A 122 7.10 5.94 -30.99
N ALA A 123 6.14 5.03 -31.10
CA ALA A 123 5.46 4.74 -32.36
C ALA A 123 4.49 5.85 -32.77
N VAL A 124 3.74 6.44 -31.81
CA VAL A 124 2.88 7.61 -32.05
C VAL A 124 3.69 8.80 -32.59
N ALA A 125 4.87 9.06 -32.01
CA ALA A 125 5.75 10.14 -32.46
C ALA A 125 6.31 9.93 -33.88
N GLY A 126 6.47 8.67 -34.31
CA GLY A 126 7.00 8.32 -35.63
C GLY A 126 5.96 8.28 -36.75
N ALA A 127 4.70 7.98 -36.42
CA ALA A 127 3.60 7.84 -37.38
C ALA A 127 2.26 8.29 -36.75
N PRO A 128 1.94 9.60 -36.79
CA PRO A 128 0.80 10.16 -36.07
C PRO A 128 -0.57 9.74 -36.60
N ASP A 129 -0.64 9.22 -37.82
CA ASP A 129 -1.85 8.61 -38.41
C ASP A 129 -2.17 7.24 -37.82
N GLY A 130 -1.20 6.61 -37.13
CA GLY A 130 -1.42 5.43 -36.29
C GLY A 130 -1.78 4.14 -37.03
N THR A 131 -1.72 4.16 -38.37
CA THR A 131 -2.14 3.05 -39.24
C THR A 131 -1.41 1.73 -38.95
N ARG A 132 -0.16 1.81 -38.48
CA ARG A 132 0.70 0.65 -38.14
C ARG A 132 1.07 0.59 -36.66
N LEU A 133 0.37 1.33 -35.80
CA LEU A 133 0.77 1.54 -34.41
C LEU A 133 1.02 0.23 -33.65
N ARG A 134 0.15 -0.76 -33.81
CA ARG A 134 0.31 -2.07 -33.15
C ARG A 134 1.52 -2.84 -33.69
N ASP A 135 1.77 -2.80 -34.99
CA ASP A 135 2.90 -3.48 -35.62
C ASP A 135 4.21 -2.82 -35.17
N ASP A 136 4.27 -1.49 -35.16
CA ASP A 136 5.45 -0.71 -34.75
C ASP A 136 5.78 -0.97 -33.27
N VAL A 137 4.76 -1.02 -32.41
CA VAL A 137 4.92 -1.41 -31.00
C VAL A 137 5.44 -2.83 -30.89
N ALA A 138 4.85 -3.78 -31.63
CA ALA A 138 5.23 -5.19 -31.58
C ALA A 138 6.66 -5.44 -32.08
N GLU A 139 7.09 -4.77 -33.15
CA GLU A 139 8.47 -4.81 -33.65
C GLU A 139 9.46 -4.29 -32.61
N ARG A 140 9.09 -3.22 -31.90
CA ARG A 140 9.96 -2.58 -30.91
C ARG A 140 10.12 -3.40 -29.62
N ILE A 141 9.06 -4.06 -29.14
CA ILE A 141 9.13 -4.94 -27.95
C ILE A 141 9.44 -6.41 -28.30
N GLY A 142 9.49 -6.75 -29.59
CA GLY A 142 9.78 -8.10 -30.10
C GLY A 142 8.65 -9.12 -29.95
N ARG A 143 7.41 -8.69 -29.68
CA ARG A 143 6.23 -9.55 -29.48
C ARG A 143 4.92 -8.76 -29.64
N ASP A 144 3.82 -9.45 -29.94
CA ASP A 144 2.49 -8.82 -29.90
C ASP A 144 2.11 -8.50 -28.43
N PRO A 145 1.81 -7.24 -28.08
CA PRO A 145 1.43 -6.87 -26.71
C PRO A 145 0.00 -7.29 -26.35
N MET A 146 -0.89 -7.49 -27.33
CA MET A 146 -2.32 -7.65 -27.05
C MET A 146 -2.70 -8.88 -26.20
N PRO A 147 -2.07 -10.06 -26.34
CA PRO A 147 -2.35 -11.20 -25.48
C PRO A 147 -2.17 -10.89 -23.98
N ASP A 148 -1.15 -10.11 -23.64
CA ASP A 148 -0.88 -9.69 -22.26
C ASP A 148 -1.87 -8.64 -21.78
N LEU A 149 -2.15 -7.65 -22.64
CA LEU A 149 -3.10 -6.57 -22.32
C LEU A 149 -4.53 -7.09 -22.16
N LEU A 150 -4.89 -8.17 -22.85
CA LEU A 150 -6.20 -8.83 -22.77
C LEU A 150 -6.25 -10.02 -21.79
N ALA A 151 -5.16 -10.28 -21.05
CA ALA A 151 -5.15 -11.31 -20.02
C ALA A 151 -6.17 -11.03 -18.89
N PRO A 152 -6.32 -9.80 -18.38
CA PRO A 152 -7.38 -9.49 -17.42
C PRO A 152 -8.76 -9.57 -18.07
N GLY A 153 -9.67 -10.37 -17.48
CA GLY A 153 -11.02 -10.58 -18.01
C GLY A 153 -11.85 -9.30 -18.10
N GLN A 154 -11.61 -8.34 -17.21
CA GLN A 154 -12.26 -7.03 -17.18
C GLN A 154 -11.92 -6.19 -18.41
N VAL A 155 -10.65 -6.19 -18.83
CA VAL A 155 -10.20 -5.47 -20.03
C VAL A 155 -10.82 -6.11 -21.26
N ARG A 156 -10.72 -7.44 -21.36
CA ARG A 156 -11.29 -8.20 -22.49
C ARG A 156 -12.81 -8.06 -22.62
N ALA A 157 -13.54 -7.92 -21.51
CA ALA A 157 -14.99 -7.75 -21.50
C ALA A 157 -15.44 -6.32 -21.84
N ASN A 158 -14.56 -5.32 -21.78
CA ASN A 158 -14.92 -3.94 -22.05
C ASN A 158 -15.00 -3.65 -23.55
N ARG A 159 -16.23 -3.67 -24.10
CA ARG A 159 -16.50 -3.38 -25.52
C ARG A 159 -16.01 -2.01 -25.99
N HIS A 160 -15.89 -1.02 -25.09
CA HIS A 160 -15.49 0.34 -25.45
C HIS A 160 -13.98 0.46 -25.66
N LEU A 161 -13.20 -0.55 -25.27
CA LEU A 161 -11.76 -0.64 -25.49
C LEU A 161 -11.40 -1.61 -26.62
N GLY A 162 -12.40 -2.26 -27.22
CA GLY A 162 -12.22 -3.24 -28.28
C GLY A 162 -11.91 -2.61 -29.65
N PRO A 163 -11.47 -3.42 -30.62
CA PRO A 163 -11.29 -2.97 -31.99
C PRO A 163 -12.63 -2.53 -32.61
N GLY A 164 -12.64 -1.39 -33.30
CA GLY A 164 -13.84 -0.85 -33.95
C GLY A 164 -14.88 -0.29 -32.97
N ALA A 165 -14.50 0.01 -31.73
CA ALA A 165 -15.34 0.74 -30.80
C ALA A 165 -15.67 2.15 -31.36
N ASP A 166 -16.83 2.68 -30.97
CA ASP A 166 -17.17 4.07 -31.26
C ASP A 166 -16.10 5.01 -30.67
N PRO A 167 -15.50 5.92 -31.47
CA PRO A 167 -14.38 6.74 -31.03
C PRO A 167 -14.68 7.60 -29.80
N ASP A 168 -15.90 8.14 -29.68
CA ASP A 168 -16.28 8.98 -28.54
C ASP A 168 -16.43 8.15 -27.27
N LEU A 169 -17.01 6.95 -27.38
CA LEU A 169 -17.13 6.02 -26.25
C LEU A 169 -15.76 5.44 -25.84
N ALA A 170 -14.90 5.15 -26.80
CA ALA A 170 -13.53 4.71 -26.54
C ALA A 170 -12.71 5.79 -25.85
N ALA A 171 -12.81 7.04 -26.33
CA ALA A 171 -12.16 8.19 -25.71
C ALA A 171 -12.59 8.36 -24.25
N ARG A 172 -13.91 8.29 -23.96
CA ARG A 172 -14.44 8.37 -22.59
C ARG A 172 -13.96 7.22 -21.71
N ALA A 173 -13.91 6.00 -22.23
CA ALA A 173 -13.45 4.85 -21.47
C ALA A 173 -11.96 4.96 -21.11
N ILE A 174 -11.12 5.38 -22.07
CA ILE A 174 -9.68 5.59 -21.84
C ILE A 174 -9.46 6.75 -20.86
N GLU A 175 -10.19 7.86 -21.04
CA GLU A 175 -10.17 9.03 -20.14
C GLU A 175 -10.49 8.65 -18.69
N GLU A 176 -11.52 7.83 -18.49
CA GLU A 176 -11.94 7.36 -17.18
C GLU A 176 -10.85 6.53 -16.49
N GLU A 177 -10.23 5.61 -17.22
CA GLU A 177 -9.14 4.78 -16.67
C GLU A 177 -7.87 5.60 -16.40
N LEU A 178 -7.49 6.52 -17.31
CA LEU A 178 -6.38 7.45 -17.10
C LEU A 178 -6.59 8.28 -15.84
N THR A 179 -7.78 8.87 -15.69
CA THR A 179 -8.14 9.70 -14.52
C THR A 179 -8.11 8.89 -13.23
N ARG A 180 -8.70 7.68 -13.24
CA ARG A 180 -8.72 6.80 -12.07
C ARG A 180 -7.31 6.36 -11.68
N HIS A 181 -6.48 6.02 -12.66
CA HIS A 181 -5.11 5.60 -12.40
C HIS A 181 -4.25 6.74 -11.84
N ALA A 182 -4.33 7.93 -12.45
CA ALA A 182 -3.63 9.11 -11.97
C ALA A 182 -4.04 9.50 -10.54
N ALA A 183 -5.33 9.44 -10.21
CA ALA A 183 -5.82 9.73 -8.85
C ALA A 183 -5.26 8.75 -7.81
N VAL A 184 -5.25 7.44 -8.12
CA VAL A 184 -4.70 6.42 -7.21
C VAL A 184 -3.19 6.55 -7.07
N ALA A 185 -2.47 6.84 -8.16
CA ALA A 185 -1.03 7.05 -8.13
C ALA A 185 -0.65 8.31 -7.34
N GLY A 186 -1.37 9.41 -7.55
CA GLY A 186 -1.18 10.66 -6.79
C GLY A 186 -1.44 10.45 -5.30
N TRP A 187 -2.55 9.80 -4.93
CA TRP A 187 -2.83 9.48 -3.53
C TRP A 187 -1.73 8.64 -2.87
N ARG A 188 -1.15 7.68 -3.60
CA ARG A 188 -0.03 6.86 -3.10
C ARG A 188 1.23 7.70 -2.90
N ALA A 189 1.56 8.60 -3.82
CA ALA A 189 2.70 9.50 -3.67
C ALA A 189 2.54 10.40 -2.44
N GLU A 190 1.37 11.03 -2.29
CA GLU A 190 1.04 11.87 -1.12
C GLU A 190 1.11 11.09 0.19
N LEU A 191 0.65 9.84 0.22
CA LEU A 191 0.73 8.99 1.41
C LEU A 191 2.19 8.70 1.80
N ILE A 192 3.04 8.43 0.82
CA ILE A 192 4.47 8.16 1.04
C ILE A 192 5.16 9.43 1.56
N ASP A 193 4.86 10.59 0.97
CA ASP A 193 5.45 11.86 1.38
C ASP A 193 4.97 12.29 2.78
N ALA A 194 3.68 12.17 3.07
CA ALA A 194 3.15 12.37 4.43
C ALA A 194 3.79 11.42 5.46
N ALA A 195 4.05 10.16 5.09
CA ALA A 195 4.75 9.22 5.94
C ALA A 195 6.22 9.63 6.19
N ARG A 196 6.90 10.20 5.19
CA ARG A 196 8.27 10.73 5.33
C ARG A 196 8.30 11.96 6.23
N GLU A 197 7.37 12.90 6.05
CA GLU A 197 7.23 14.11 6.88
C GLU A 197 7.04 13.74 8.36
N LEU A 198 6.10 12.82 8.63
CA LEU A 198 5.91 12.30 9.98
C LEU A 198 7.21 11.70 10.53
N ASN A 199 7.94 10.92 9.75
CA ASN A 199 9.17 10.29 10.26
C ASN A 199 10.31 11.31 10.50
N ALA A 200 10.37 12.40 9.73
CA ALA A 200 11.38 13.46 9.89
C ALA A 200 11.07 14.40 11.07
N GLU A 201 9.81 14.81 11.25
CA GLU A 201 9.42 15.75 12.31
C GLU A 201 9.07 15.06 13.64
N THR A 202 8.62 13.80 13.61
CA THR A 202 8.14 13.10 14.82
C THR A 202 9.08 12.04 15.38
N ALA A 203 10.18 11.65 14.72
CA ALA A 203 11.11 10.66 15.28
C ALA A 203 11.75 11.12 16.61
N GLU A 204 12.09 12.40 16.75
CA GLU A 204 12.57 12.97 18.02
C GLU A 204 11.43 13.15 19.04
N SER A 205 10.24 13.59 18.60
CA SER A 205 9.12 13.93 19.50
C SER A 205 8.32 12.72 20.00
N VAL A 206 8.14 11.71 19.15
CA VAL A 206 7.48 10.44 19.48
C VAL A 206 8.44 9.51 20.19
N GLY A 207 9.73 9.55 19.83
CA GLY A 207 10.78 8.77 20.51
C GLY A 207 10.89 9.10 21.99
N TRP A 208 10.88 10.40 22.36
CA TRP A 208 10.94 10.78 23.77
C TRP A 208 9.65 10.42 24.51
N ARG A 209 8.46 10.65 23.93
CA ARG A 209 7.18 10.30 24.58
C ARG A 209 7.00 8.81 24.77
N LEU A 210 7.45 8.01 23.81
CA LEU A 210 7.37 6.55 23.91
C LEU A 210 8.37 6.01 24.95
N ARG A 211 9.56 6.63 25.03
CA ARG A 211 10.57 6.31 26.04
C ARG A 211 10.09 6.71 27.44
N ASP A 212 9.55 7.90 27.58
CA ASP A 212 8.94 8.44 28.80
C ASP A 212 7.76 7.58 29.28
N ALA A 213 6.85 7.20 28.37
CA ALA A 213 5.74 6.30 28.70
C ALA A 213 6.22 4.89 29.09
N ALA A 214 7.26 4.36 28.42
CA ALA A 214 7.84 3.07 28.77
C ALA A 214 8.57 3.11 30.12
N GLU A 215 9.25 4.21 30.42
CA GLU A 215 9.96 4.43 31.68
C GLU A 215 8.98 4.64 32.84
N ALA A 216 7.91 5.41 32.65
CA ALA A 216 6.80 5.55 33.61
C ALA A 216 6.11 4.21 33.88
N ALA A 217 5.85 3.40 32.84
CA ALA A 217 5.26 2.08 32.99
C ALA A 217 6.21 1.11 33.73
N HIS A 218 7.52 1.16 33.45
CA HIS A 218 8.51 0.35 34.13
C HIS A 218 8.65 0.74 35.61
N GLN A 219 8.64 2.03 35.93
CA GLN A 219 8.67 2.52 37.31
C GLN A 219 7.40 2.11 38.08
N ALA A 220 6.22 2.20 37.47
CA ALA A 220 4.97 1.75 38.08
C ALA A 220 4.97 0.24 38.36
N ALA A 221 5.55 -0.56 37.46
CA ALA A 221 5.64 -2.01 37.61
C ALA A 221 6.76 -2.47 38.57
N SER A 222 7.81 -1.66 38.76
CA SER A 222 8.98 -2.00 39.57
C SER A 222 8.90 -1.46 41.01
N ARG A 223 7.85 -0.70 41.34
CA ARG A 223 7.58 -0.29 42.73
C ARG A 223 7.22 -1.54 43.55
N PRO A 224 8.00 -1.87 44.60
CA PRO A 224 7.67 -2.99 45.47
C PRO A 224 6.33 -2.73 46.17
N ILE A 225 5.43 -3.71 46.11
CA ILE A 225 4.24 -3.75 46.97
C ILE A 225 4.74 -4.08 48.38
N SER A 226 5.19 -3.07 49.12
CA SER A 226 5.34 -3.17 50.57
C SER A 226 4.82 -1.89 51.21
N GLU A 227 3.85 -2.10 52.10
CA GLU A 227 3.23 -1.13 53.02
C GLU A 227 2.30 -0.10 52.38
N SER A 228 1.10 -0.58 52.02
CA SER A 228 -0.08 0.26 51.81
C SER A 228 -0.92 0.23 53.07
N ALA A 229 -0.78 1.26 53.93
CA ALA A 229 -1.86 1.66 54.84
C ALA A 229 -1.71 3.07 55.44
N GLU A 230 -0.51 3.68 55.50
CA GLU A 230 -0.36 4.95 56.26
C GLU A 230 0.57 5.98 55.62
N VAL A 231 0.44 6.33 54.33
CA VAL A 231 1.11 7.54 53.80
C VAL A 231 0.36 8.11 52.58
N ASP A 232 -0.82 8.70 52.77
CA ASP A 232 -1.52 9.38 51.65
C ASP A 232 -1.11 10.86 51.52
N ALA A 233 -0.81 11.57 52.60
CA ALA A 233 -0.52 13.01 52.54
C ALA A 233 0.88 13.35 51.98
N GLU A 234 1.94 12.69 52.47
CA GLU A 234 3.30 12.96 52.01
C GLU A 234 3.54 12.45 50.58
N ALA A 235 2.87 11.35 50.19
CA ALA A 235 2.92 10.81 48.84
C ALA A 235 2.22 11.74 47.83
N GLU A 236 1.09 12.35 48.21
CA GLU A 236 0.43 13.38 47.41
C GLU A 236 1.28 14.65 47.30
N GLU A 237 1.93 15.07 48.39
CA GLU A 237 2.79 16.25 48.40
C GLU A 237 4.06 16.04 47.55
N MET A 238 4.66 14.85 47.61
CA MET A 238 5.78 14.45 46.74
C MET A 238 5.38 14.33 45.27
N LEU A 239 4.19 13.77 44.98
CA LEU A 239 3.67 13.67 43.61
C LEU A 239 3.35 15.05 43.05
N SER A 240 2.73 15.91 43.86
CA SER A 240 2.42 17.30 43.53
C SER A 240 3.70 18.10 43.26
N ALA A 241 4.71 17.99 44.12
CA ALA A 241 6.02 18.61 43.92
C ALA A 241 6.74 18.09 42.66
N GLY A 242 6.64 16.79 42.38
CA GLY A 242 7.18 16.19 41.16
C GLY A 242 6.47 16.68 39.89
N LEU A 243 5.15 16.79 39.92
CA LEU A 243 4.37 17.35 38.81
C LEU A 243 4.66 18.84 38.62
N GLN A 244 4.88 19.58 39.71
CA GLN A 244 5.23 20.99 39.67
C GLN A 244 6.63 21.21 39.07
N ASP A 245 7.63 20.38 39.41
CA ASP A 245 8.97 20.43 38.78
C ASP A 245 8.91 20.12 37.27
N LEU A 246 8.07 19.16 36.86
CA LEU A 246 7.85 18.87 35.44
C LEU A 246 7.15 20.02 34.70
N LEU A 247 6.23 20.72 35.36
CA LEU A 247 5.59 21.94 34.85
C LEU A 247 6.60 23.09 34.70
N ASP A 248 7.42 23.30 35.72
CA ASP A 248 8.39 24.40 35.77
C ASP A 248 9.51 24.20 34.73
N ARG A 249 9.91 22.95 34.47
CA ARG A 249 10.88 22.60 33.42
C ARG A 249 10.31 22.72 32.00
N GLN A 250 9.01 23.02 31.86
CA GLN A 250 8.31 23.16 30.57
C GLN A 250 8.69 22.04 29.59
N ILE A 251 8.72 20.80 30.06
CA ILE A 251 9.19 19.62 29.29
C ILE A 251 8.45 19.41 27.96
N TRP A 252 7.28 20.04 27.78
CA TRP A 252 6.55 20.07 26.51
C TRP A 252 7.09 21.06 25.47
N LYS A 253 8.07 21.91 25.81
CA LYS A 253 8.76 22.79 24.88
C LYS A 253 10.14 22.23 24.55
N LYS A 254 10.43 22.13 23.24
CA LYS A 254 11.71 21.65 22.72
C LYS A 254 12.86 22.58 23.18
N PRO A 255 13.93 22.09 23.81
CA PRO A 255 15.06 22.94 24.16
C PRO A 255 15.74 23.44 22.87
N ARG A 256 15.97 24.76 22.78
CA ARG A 256 16.70 25.35 21.66
C ARG A 256 18.17 24.96 21.81
N LYS A 257 18.73 24.26 20.81
CA LYS A 257 20.18 24.01 20.75
C LYS A 257 20.89 25.36 20.60
N THR A 258 21.71 25.73 21.59
CA THR A 258 22.84 26.65 21.44
C THR A 258 23.99 25.96 20.72
#